data_AF-A0A3M1LAC8-F1
#
_entry.id   AF-A0A3M1LAC8-F1
#
_cell.length_a   1.000
_cell.length_b   1.000
_cell.length_c   1.000
_cell.angle_alpha   90.00
_cell.angle_beta   90.00
_cell.angle_gamma   90.00
#
_symmetry.space_group_name_H-M   'P 1'
#
loop_
_entity.id
_entity.type
_entity.pdbx_description
1 polymer ?
#
loop_
_entity_poly.entity_id
_entity_poly.type
_entity_poly.pdbx_seq_one_letter_code
_entity_poly.pdbx_strand_id
1 'polypeptide(L)'
;MLRENLGWLNGKDGLLAMLCKTAVARKVLAYAWRRGLTITSASLYHLDTRVSFGVAVEACLLLLRTQSSAHSRECQVYDSLDAEQPAGLFGWRDGRLVADVHLYEKWKAMVGTGLKGWRSGIKHDSSRVFELRREGGKLVNGFGEQVDVEPEVLFPLLKSSDLAARRTPRRWLIVPQRTVGEDTRRLEVEAPKAWRYLMAYASLLDQRKSSVYKNRARFSVFGVGPYSFAPWKVAISGLYKELDFVCVPPFQGRPVVLDDTCYFFPCQSREECRVLHELMMSDPAQEFLSAFIFWDAKRPITAGVLNLLNLEKLARMLGKESDVVQVLATRQIAQYGARAYQLSLPL
;
A
#
# COMPACT_ATOMS: atom_id res chain seq x y z
N MET A 1 24.38 10.10 -12.81
CA MET A 1 23.95 10.59 -14.14
C MET A 1 22.84 11.65 -14.10
N LEU A 2 21.52 11.35 -14.19
CA LEU A 2 20.49 12.42 -14.32
C LEU A 2 20.54 13.53 -13.23
N ARG A 3 20.76 13.15 -11.97
CA ARG A 3 20.90 14.11 -10.87
C ARG A 3 22.15 14.98 -10.99
N GLU A 4 23.24 14.44 -11.52
CA GLU A 4 24.49 15.17 -11.73
C GLU A 4 24.34 16.16 -12.89
N ASN A 5 23.70 15.73 -13.99
CA ASN A 5 23.39 16.61 -15.12
C ASN A 5 22.57 17.83 -14.66
N LEU A 6 21.58 17.62 -13.79
CA LEU A 6 20.83 18.73 -13.19
C LEU A 6 21.67 19.62 -12.29
N GLY A 7 22.64 19.05 -11.56
CA GLY A 7 23.60 19.83 -10.79
C GLY A 7 24.45 20.74 -11.69
N TRP A 8 24.89 20.25 -12.85
CA TRP A 8 25.69 21.03 -13.80
C TRP A 8 24.93 22.16 -14.48
N LEU A 9 23.62 21.99 -14.67
CA LEU A 9 22.72 22.99 -15.27
C LEU A 9 22.14 23.99 -14.25
N ASN A 10 22.32 23.76 -12.95
CA ASN A 10 21.77 24.64 -11.93
C ASN A 10 22.37 26.06 -12.01
N GLY A 11 21.51 27.08 -12.00
CA GLY A 11 21.90 28.48 -12.17
C GLY A 11 22.37 28.86 -13.57
N LYS A 12 22.15 27.99 -14.58
CA LYS A 12 22.51 28.23 -15.98
C LYS A 12 21.31 28.04 -16.90
N ASP A 13 21.35 28.71 -18.03
CA ASP A 13 20.40 28.47 -19.12
C ASP A 13 20.71 27.13 -19.78
N GLY A 14 19.72 26.23 -19.77
CA GLY A 14 19.93 24.88 -20.26
C GLY A 14 18.65 24.14 -20.58
N LEU A 15 18.76 23.18 -21.48
CA LEU A 15 17.71 22.23 -21.82
C LEU A 15 18.23 20.81 -21.61
N LEU A 16 17.51 20.02 -20.84
CA LEU A 16 17.75 18.59 -20.68
C LEU A 16 16.55 17.83 -21.25
N ALA A 17 16.82 16.95 -22.22
CA ALA A 17 15.87 15.98 -22.73
C ALA A 17 16.40 14.58 -22.42
N MET A 18 15.61 13.73 -21.77
CA MET A 18 16.05 12.39 -21.38
C MET A 18 14.93 11.36 -21.47
N LEU A 19 15.18 10.29 -22.21
CA LEU A 19 14.36 9.09 -22.20
C LEU A 19 14.65 8.28 -20.93
N CYS A 20 13.65 8.08 -20.08
CA CYS A 20 13.81 7.30 -18.85
C CYS A 20 12.49 6.70 -18.37
N LYS A 21 12.56 5.83 -17.35
CA LYS A 21 11.33 5.34 -16.69
C LYS A 21 10.59 6.51 -16.06
N THR A 22 9.26 6.55 -16.15
CA THR A 22 8.43 7.63 -15.60
C THR A 22 8.66 7.82 -14.09
N ALA A 23 8.81 6.72 -13.35
CA ALA A 23 9.15 6.75 -11.93
C ALA A 23 10.55 7.35 -11.64
N VAL A 24 11.51 7.25 -12.56
CA VAL A 24 12.83 7.87 -12.43
C VAL A 24 12.73 9.38 -12.65
N ALA A 25 12.00 9.83 -13.68
CA ALA A 25 11.74 11.24 -13.92
C ALA A 25 11.14 11.94 -12.68
N ARG A 26 10.10 11.35 -12.09
CA ARG A 26 9.48 11.85 -10.85
C ARG A 26 10.46 11.94 -9.68
N LYS A 27 11.32 10.93 -9.49
CA LYS A 27 12.35 10.93 -8.42
C LYS A 27 13.44 11.99 -8.64
N VAL A 28 13.76 12.28 -9.89
CA VAL A 28 14.75 13.30 -10.26
C VAL A 28 14.17 14.70 -10.04
N LEU A 29 12.95 14.95 -10.49
CA LEU A 29 12.23 16.21 -10.23
C LEU A 29 12.00 16.46 -8.74
N ALA A 30 11.52 15.46 -8.00
CA ALA A 30 11.36 15.56 -6.54
C ALA A 30 12.69 15.87 -5.83
N TYR A 31 13.80 15.31 -6.30
CA TYR A 31 15.13 15.64 -5.77
C TYR A 31 15.50 17.09 -6.08
N ALA A 32 15.31 17.54 -7.33
CA ALA A 32 15.65 18.89 -7.76
C ALA A 32 14.84 19.95 -7.00
N TRP A 33 13.52 19.77 -6.89
CA TRP A 33 12.64 20.69 -6.16
C TRP A 33 12.95 20.73 -4.66
N ARG A 34 13.28 19.59 -4.06
CA ARG A 34 13.70 19.54 -2.65
C ARG A 34 15.02 20.28 -2.41
N ARG A 35 15.93 20.27 -3.38
CA ARG A 35 17.22 20.96 -3.33
C ARG A 35 17.15 22.41 -3.79
N GLY A 36 15.99 22.90 -4.23
CA GLY A 36 15.82 24.27 -4.71
C GLY A 36 16.55 24.56 -6.01
N LEU A 37 16.73 23.56 -6.89
CA LEU A 37 17.36 23.79 -8.19
C LEU A 37 16.50 24.73 -9.07
N THR A 38 17.17 25.53 -9.91
CA THR A 38 16.55 26.54 -10.78
C THR A 38 15.92 25.91 -12.03
N ILE A 39 14.82 25.19 -11.85
CA ILE A 39 14.02 24.63 -12.96
C ILE A 39 12.95 25.65 -13.33
N THR A 40 12.97 26.15 -14.57
CA THR A 40 11.96 27.07 -15.10
C THR A 40 10.70 26.32 -15.53
N SER A 41 10.87 25.20 -16.21
CA SER A 41 9.76 24.36 -16.66
C SER A 41 10.16 22.90 -16.74
N ALA A 42 9.18 22.03 -16.54
CA ALA A 42 9.30 20.59 -16.71
C ALA A 42 8.09 20.04 -17.45
N SER A 43 8.35 19.13 -18.38
CA SER A 43 7.33 18.40 -19.11
C SER A 43 7.73 16.93 -19.21
N LEU A 44 6.73 16.06 -19.16
CA LEU A 44 6.87 14.63 -19.29
C LEU A 44 5.94 14.16 -20.40
N TYR A 45 6.49 13.51 -21.43
CA TYR A 45 5.72 12.92 -22.52
C TYR A 45 5.77 11.41 -22.40
N HIS A 46 4.62 10.77 -22.26
CA HIS A 46 4.52 9.32 -22.20
C HIS A 46 4.94 8.68 -23.53
N LEU A 47 5.51 7.48 -23.42
CA LEU A 47 5.97 6.70 -24.57
C LEU A 47 5.29 5.34 -24.57
N ASP A 48 4.76 4.94 -25.71
CA ASP A 48 4.44 3.54 -25.94
C ASP A 48 5.74 2.76 -26.16
N THR A 49 6.25 2.19 -25.07
CA THR A 49 7.50 1.41 -25.09
C THR A 49 7.34 0.04 -25.74
N ARG A 50 6.11 -0.46 -25.85
CA ARG A 50 5.85 -1.71 -26.56
C ARG A 50 6.00 -1.49 -28.06
N VAL A 51 5.45 -0.40 -28.57
CA VAL A 51 5.60 0.02 -29.98
C VAL A 51 7.05 0.43 -30.26
N SER A 52 7.65 1.26 -29.40
CA SER A 52 8.95 1.87 -29.68
C SER A 52 10.15 0.95 -29.42
N PHE A 53 10.04 0.04 -28.46
CA PHE A 53 11.18 -0.74 -27.94
C PHE A 53 10.87 -2.23 -27.70
N GLY A 54 9.63 -2.69 -27.95
CA GLY A 54 9.25 -4.08 -27.71
C GLY A 54 9.24 -4.51 -26.23
N VAL A 55 9.23 -3.56 -25.30
CA VAL A 55 9.26 -3.85 -23.84
C VAL A 55 8.02 -3.29 -23.14
N ALA A 56 7.60 -3.94 -22.05
CA ALA A 56 6.45 -3.52 -21.25
C ALA A 56 6.92 -2.73 -20.02
N VAL A 57 7.21 -1.43 -20.19
CA VAL A 57 7.62 -0.55 -19.08
C VAL A 57 7.06 0.86 -19.25
N GLU A 58 6.63 1.46 -18.15
CA GLU A 58 6.27 2.88 -18.13
C GLU A 58 7.53 3.74 -18.31
N ALA A 59 7.62 4.42 -19.46
CA ALA A 59 8.70 5.34 -19.78
C ALA A 59 8.17 6.63 -20.37
N CYS A 60 9.04 7.64 -20.35
CA CYS A 60 8.74 8.97 -20.82
C CYS A 60 9.97 9.67 -21.40
N LEU A 61 9.73 10.67 -22.23
CA LEU A 61 10.67 11.74 -22.48
C LEU A 61 10.48 12.81 -21.40
N LEU A 62 11.49 13.00 -20.56
CA LEU A 62 11.55 14.09 -19.60
C LEU A 62 12.25 15.29 -20.25
N LEU A 63 11.56 16.42 -20.33
CA LEU A 63 12.09 17.70 -20.80
C LEU A 63 12.16 18.69 -19.65
N LEU A 64 13.34 19.26 -19.40
CA LEU A 64 13.59 20.22 -18.32
C LEU A 64 14.30 21.45 -18.88
N ARG A 65 13.80 22.63 -18.56
CA ARG A 65 14.47 23.90 -18.83
C ARG A 65 14.93 24.54 -17.52
N THR A 66 16.16 24.99 -17.47
CA THR A 66 16.75 25.73 -16.35
C THR A 66 17.08 27.14 -16.80
N GLN A 67 16.85 28.13 -15.92
CA GLN A 67 17.30 29.52 -16.07
C GLN A 67 17.55 30.12 -14.69
N SER A 68 18.40 31.14 -14.61
CA SER A 68 18.93 31.66 -13.34
C SER A 68 17.88 32.29 -12.40
N SER A 69 16.73 32.73 -12.91
CA SER A 69 15.75 33.55 -12.16
C SER A 69 14.36 32.93 -11.98
N ALA A 70 14.12 31.72 -12.51
CA ALA A 70 12.80 31.11 -12.48
C ALA A 70 12.79 29.77 -11.73
N HIS A 71 11.70 29.55 -10.97
CA HIS A 71 11.49 28.34 -10.18
C HIS A 71 10.05 27.85 -10.35
N SER A 72 9.87 26.82 -11.15
CA SER A 72 8.66 26.00 -11.17
C SER A 72 8.86 24.74 -10.32
N ARG A 73 7.79 24.37 -9.62
CA ARG A 73 7.69 23.12 -8.85
C ARG A 73 6.69 22.15 -9.46
N GLU A 74 6.42 22.31 -10.74
CA GLU A 74 5.39 21.58 -11.46
C GLU A 74 5.95 20.96 -12.72
N CYS A 75 5.32 19.88 -13.15
CA CYS A 75 5.63 19.19 -14.37
C CYS A 75 4.32 18.85 -15.10
N GLN A 76 4.22 19.34 -16.33
CA GLN A 76 3.13 19.02 -17.23
C GLN A 76 3.30 17.60 -17.76
N VAL A 77 2.21 16.83 -17.82
CA VAL A 77 2.19 15.46 -18.32
C VAL A 77 1.42 15.42 -19.62
N TYR A 78 2.00 14.82 -20.64
CA TYR A 78 1.43 14.63 -21.97
C TYR A 78 1.31 13.13 -22.25
N ASP A 79 0.19 12.71 -22.82
CA ASP A 79 -0.11 11.29 -23.09
C ASP A 79 0.77 10.68 -24.19
N SER A 80 1.34 11.51 -25.06
CA SER A 80 2.24 11.09 -26.14
C SER A 80 3.17 12.22 -26.55
N LEU A 81 4.15 11.95 -27.41
CA LEU A 81 5.05 12.95 -27.97
C LEU A 81 4.34 13.97 -28.88
N ASP A 82 3.24 13.57 -29.51
CA ASP A 82 2.47 14.38 -30.46
C ASP A 82 1.32 15.14 -29.78
N ALA A 83 1.12 14.96 -28.47
CA ALA A 83 0.06 15.62 -27.74
C ALA A 83 0.32 17.13 -27.63
N GLU A 84 -0.62 17.94 -28.11
CA GLU A 84 -0.51 19.41 -28.07
C GLU A 84 -0.89 20.02 -26.72
N GLN A 85 -1.67 19.29 -25.91
CA GLN A 85 -2.16 19.75 -24.61
C GLN A 85 -1.79 18.77 -23.50
N PRO A 86 -1.47 19.27 -22.28
CA PRO A 86 -1.16 18.42 -21.16
C PRO A 86 -2.43 17.70 -20.65
N ALA A 87 -2.31 16.41 -20.41
CA ALA A 87 -3.33 15.57 -19.78
C ALA A 87 -3.33 15.68 -18.24
N GLY A 88 -2.24 16.20 -17.65
CA GLY A 88 -2.14 16.34 -16.21
C GLY A 88 -1.02 17.26 -15.73
N LEU A 89 -1.04 17.55 -14.44
CA LEU A 89 -0.07 18.43 -13.77
C LEU A 89 0.29 17.85 -12.40
N PHE A 90 1.51 17.35 -12.26
CA PHE A 90 2.04 16.90 -10.96
C PHE A 90 3.07 17.90 -10.44
N GLY A 91 3.32 17.90 -9.14
CA GLY A 91 4.23 18.89 -8.58
C GLY A 91 4.75 18.61 -7.18
N TRP A 92 5.56 19.53 -6.67
CA TRP A 92 6.05 19.54 -5.30
C TRP A 92 5.27 20.55 -4.47
N ARG A 93 4.62 20.06 -3.42
CA ARG A 93 3.82 20.84 -2.45
C ARG A 93 4.15 20.40 -1.05
N ASP A 94 4.28 21.33 -0.11
CA ASP A 94 4.40 21.03 1.33
C ASP A 94 5.36 19.86 1.66
N GLY A 95 6.53 19.86 1.02
CA GLY A 95 7.59 18.87 1.23
C GLY A 95 7.33 17.49 0.61
N ARG A 96 6.36 17.33 -0.29
CA ARG A 96 6.03 16.07 -0.96
C ARG A 96 5.73 16.24 -2.44
N LEU A 97 5.86 15.13 -3.16
CA LEU A 97 5.40 15.02 -4.54
C LEU A 97 3.91 14.69 -4.53
N VAL A 98 3.11 15.44 -5.29
CA VAL A 98 1.66 15.26 -5.47
C VAL A 98 1.40 14.90 -6.93
N ALA A 99 0.46 14.00 -7.19
CA ALA A 99 0.14 13.47 -8.51
C ALA A 99 -0.78 14.39 -9.31
N ASP A 100 -1.67 15.11 -8.63
CA ASP A 100 -2.52 16.14 -9.21
C ASP A 100 -2.47 17.40 -8.32
N VAL A 101 -1.93 18.48 -8.88
CA VAL A 101 -1.80 19.75 -8.18
C VAL A 101 -3.16 20.38 -7.87
N HIS A 102 -4.12 20.31 -8.79
CA HIS A 102 -5.43 20.94 -8.61
C HIS A 102 -6.24 20.24 -7.52
N LEU A 103 -6.29 18.90 -7.56
CA LEU A 103 -6.94 18.12 -6.51
C LEU A 103 -6.23 18.31 -5.16
N TYR A 104 -4.90 18.41 -5.16
CA TYR A 104 -4.16 18.70 -3.94
C TYR A 104 -4.57 20.05 -3.34
N GLU A 105 -4.58 21.14 -4.12
CA GLU A 105 -4.94 22.47 -3.60
C GLU A 105 -6.38 22.50 -3.07
N LYS A 106 -7.30 21.80 -3.75
CA LYS A 106 -8.70 21.64 -3.32
C LYS A 106 -8.80 20.95 -1.96
N TRP A 107 -8.02 19.89 -1.74
CA TRP A 107 -8.22 18.98 -0.60
C TRP A 107 -7.11 18.97 0.46
N LYS A 108 -6.06 19.79 0.33
CA LYS A 108 -4.91 19.82 1.24
C LYS A 108 -5.27 19.99 2.72
N ALA A 109 -6.39 20.64 3.02
CA ALA A 109 -6.88 20.81 4.39
C ALA A 109 -7.15 19.46 5.10
N MET A 110 -7.47 18.41 4.35
CA MET A 110 -7.73 17.06 4.87
C MET A 110 -6.46 16.26 5.18
N VAL A 111 -5.27 16.75 4.81
CA VAL A 111 -4.02 16.07 5.14
C VAL A 111 -3.87 15.98 6.67
N GLY A 112 -3.59 14.77 7.15
CA GLY A 112 -3.23 14.47 8.52
C GLY A 112 -1.74 14.18 8.69
N THR A 113 -1.30 14.20 9.96
CA THR A 113 0.09 13.95 10.35
C THR A 113 0.15 12.77 11.31
N GLY A 114 1.19 11.95 11.21
CA GLY A 114 1.42 10.82 12.14
C GLY A 114 0.40 9.68 12.07
N LEU A 115 -0.58 9.76 11.16
CA LEU A 115 -1.65 8.78 10.98
C LEU A 115 -1.09 7.44 10.50
N LYS A 116 -1.60 6.38 11.11
CA LYS A 116 -1.21 4.98 10.90
C LYS A 116 -2.45 4.11 11.11
N GLY A 117 -3.59 4.39 10.48
CA GLY A 117 -4.74 3.49 10.52
C GLY A 117 -4.63 2.34 9.51
N TRP A 118 -4.25 2.66 8.27
CA TRP A 118 -4.10 1.70 7.19
C TRP A 118 -2.83 0.86 7.35
N ARG A 119 -2.94 -0.44 7.08
CA ARG A 119 -1.89 -1.45 7.23
C ARG A 119 -1.73 -2.24 5.95
N SER A 120 -0.51 -2.67 5.67
CA SER A 120 -0.26 -3.71 4.67
C SER A 120 -0.74 -5.06 5.21
N GLY A 121 -1.20 -5.94 4.33
CA GLY A 121 -1.37 -7.35 4.67
C GLY A 121 -0.04 -8.07 4.92
N ILE A 122 -0.17 -9.34 5.30
CA ILE A 122 0.89 -10.21 5.78
C ILE A 122 1.80 -10.64 4.63
N LYS A 123 3.10 -10.40 4.83
CA LYS A 123 4.17 -10.83 3.93
C LYS A 123 4.81 -12.12 4.41
N HIS A 124 4.74 -13.18 3.61
CA HIS A 124 5.31 -14.49 3.95
C HIS A 124 6.38 -14.99 2.98
N ASP A 125 6.41 -14.47 1.73
CA ASP A 125 7.40 -14.78 0.67
C ASP A 125 7.60 -16.29 0.39
N SER A 126 6.57 -17.09 0.64
CA SER A 126 6.50 -18.50 0.24
C SER A 126 5.04 -18.94 0.20
N SER A 127 4.38 -18.71 -0.93
CA SER A 127 2.97 -19.10 -1.11
C SER A 127 2.76 -20.60 -1.06
N ARG A 128 3.72 -21.38 -1.57
CA ARG A 128 3.60 -22.84 -1.59
C ARG A 128 3.59 -23.48 -0.20
N VAL A 129 4.20 -22.84 0.79
CA VAL A 129 4.27 -23.34 2.17
C VAL A 129 3.16 -22.73 3.02
N PHE A 130 3.00 -21.41 3.02
CA PHE A 130 2.09 -20.74 3.95
C PHE A 130 0.64 -20.70 3.49
N GLU A 131 0.35 -20.77 2.18
CA GLU A 131 -1.00 -20.73 1.65
C GLU A 131 -1.53 -22.14 1.39
N LEU A 132 -2.63 -22.48 2.04
CA LEU A 132 -3.33 -23.75 1.90
C LEU A 132 -4.65 -23.56 1.16
N ARG A 133 -5.08 -24.59 0.44
CA ARG A 133 -6.42 -24.70 -0.16
C ARG A 133 -7.20 -25.80 0.55
N ARG A 134 -8.53 -25.74 0.49
CA ARG A 134 -9.39 -26.85 0.92
C ARG A 134 -9.81 -27.66 -0.30
N GLU A 135 -9.48 -28.94 -0.30
CA GLU A 135 -9.83 -29.90 -1.36
C GLU A 135 -10.35 -31.18 -0.69
N GLY A 136 -11.58 -31.60 -1.00
CA GLY A 136 -12.18 -32.79 -0.39
C GLY A 136 -12.24 -32.77 1.14
N GLY A 137 -12.43 -31.60 1.76
CA GLY A 137 -12.44 -31.42 3.22
C GLY A 137 -11.06 -31.37 3.88
N LYS A 138 -9.99 -31.59 3.12
CA LYS A 138 -8.59 -31.59 3.60
C LYS A 138 -7.88 -30.30 3.22
N LEU A 139 -6.87 -29.91 3.99
CA LEU A 139 -5.99 -28.81 3.62
C LEU A 139 -4.86 -29.33 2.72
N VAL A 140 -4.55 -28.58 1.65
CA VAL A 140 -3.54 -28.94 0.67
C VAL A 140 -2.63 -27.73 0.41
N ASN A 141 -1.31 -27.93 0.45
CA ASN A 141 -0.34 -26.86 0.20
C ASN A 141 -0.06 -26.64 -1.30
N GLY A 142 0.87 -25.74 -1.63
CA GLY A 142 1.28 -25.48 -3.02
C GLY A 142 2.23 -26.54 -3.63
N PHE A 143 2.43 -27.66 -2.95
CA PHE A 143 3.09 -28.86 -3.46
C PHE A 143 2.09 -29.98 -3.77
N GLY A 144 0.81 -29.81 -3.44
CA GLY A 144 -0.22 -30.85 -3.59
C GLY A 144 -0.27 -31.83 -2.42
N GLU A 145 0.44 -31.56 -1.33
CA GLU A 145 0.50 -32.42 -0.16
C GLU A 145 -0.63 -32.08 0.81
N GLN A 146 -1.19 -33.12 1.44
CA GLN A 146 -2.13 -32.95 2.53
C GLN A 146 -1.42 -32.37 3.76
N VAL A 147 -2.01 -31.33 4.33
CA VAL A 147 -1.51 -30.64 5.51
C VAL A 147 -2.47 -30.84 6.68
N ASP A 148 -1.92 -31.22 7.82
CA ASP A 148 -2.63 -31.25 9.12
C ASP A 148 -1.91 -30.29 10.05
N VAL A 149 -2.58 -29.20 10.41
CA VAL A 149 -2.07 -28.15 11.31
C VAL A 149 -3.21 -27.66 12.19
N GLU A 150 -2.85 -27.13 13.33
CA GLU A 150 -3.76 -26.64 14.34
C GLU A 150 -4.62 -25.48 13.82
N PRO A 151 -5.93 -25.47 14.09
CA PRO A 151 -6.82 -24.42 13.60
C PRO A 151 -6.44 -23.01 14.12
N GLU A 152 -5.76 -22.89 15.25
CA GLU A 152 -5.40 -21.63 15.92
C GLU A 152 -4.41 -20.79 15.12
N VAL A 153 -3.60 -21.43 14.26
CA VAL A 153 -2.63 -20.77 13.37
C VAL A 153 -3.20 -20.54 11.96
N LEU A 154 -4.43 -20.99 11.69
CA LEU A 154 -5.05 -20.92 10.37
C LEU A 154 -6.09 -19.79 10.25
N PHE A 155 -5.87 -18.94 9.25
CA PHE A 155 -6.73 -17.79 8.97
C PHE A 155 -7.20 -17.79 7.50
N PRO A 156 -8.47 -17.50 7.21
CA PRO A 156 -8.92 -17.29 5.83
C PRO A 156 -8.13 -16.16 5.18
N LEU A 157 -7.69 -16.35 3.94
CA LEU A 157 -6.84 -15.41 3.21
C LEU A 157 -7.57 -14.79 2.02
N LEU A 158 -7.45 -13.47 1.88
CA LEU A 158 -7.77 -12.73 0.66
C LEU A 158 -6.51 -12.09 0.06
N LYS A 159 -6.38 -12.14 -1.26
CA LYS A 159 -5.34 -11.45 -2.02
C LYS A 159 -5.96 -10.32 -2.84
N SER A 160 -5.13 -9.49 -3.47
CA SER A 160 -5.60 -8.36 -4.30
C SER A 160 -6.62 -8.76 -5.35
N SER A 161 -6.38 -9.89 -6.04
CA SER A 161 -7.29 -10.40 -7.06
C SER A 161 -8.61 -10.91 -6.50
N ASP A 162 -8.64 -11.33 -5.24
CA ASP A 162 -9.88 -11.73 -4.57
C ASP A 162 -10.70 -10.50 -4.16
N LEU A 163 -10.04 -9.43 -3.69
CA LEU A 163 -10.70 -8.15 -3.42
C LEU A 163 -11.30 -7.54 -4.69
N ALA A 164 -10.50 -7.42 -5.75
CA ALA A 164 -10.95 -6.85 -7.03
C ALA A 164 -12.12 -7.63 -7.65
N ALA A 165 -12.16 -8.95 -7.43
CA ALA A 165 -13.25 -9.80 -7.91
C ALA A 165 -14.37 -10.00 -6.87
N ARG A 166 -14.34 -9.28 -5.73
CA ARG A 166 -15.29 -9.39 -4.60
C ARG A 166 -15.56 -10.83 -4.15
N ARG A 167 -14.50 -11.64 -4.08
CA ARG A 167 -14.59 -13.07 -3.73
C ARG A 167 -14.56 -13.29 -2.21
N THR A 168 -15.21 -14.37 -1.79
CA THR A 168 -14.99 -14.93 -0.46
C THR A 168 -13.62 -15.63 -0.38
N PRO A 169 -13.04 -15.79 0.82
CA PRO A 169 -11.78 -16.52 0.98
C PRO A 169 -11.83 -17.93 0.39
N ARG A 170 -10.83 -18.25 -0.44
CA ARG A 170 -10.64 -19.60 -1.03
C ARG A 170 -9.35 -20.28 -0.55
N ARG A 171 -8.53 -19.53 0.19
CA ARG A 171 -7.24 -19.96 0.72
C ARG A 171 -7.21 -19.72 2.23
N TRP A 172 -6.29 -20.41 2.86
CA TRP A 172 -5.98 -20.27 4.28
C TRP A 172 -4.50 -19.97 4.43
N LEU A 173 -4.15 -19.09 5.35
CA LEU A 173 -2.78 -18.73 5.66
C LEU A 173 -2.41 -19.33 7.01
N ILE A 174 -1.27 -20.01 7.08
CA ILE A 174 -0.61 -20.33 8.34
C ILE A 174 0.07 -19.06 8.84
N VAL A 175 -0.32 -18.59 10.02
CA VAL A 175 0.23 -17.39 10.66
C VAL A 175 0.98 -17.81 11.92
N PRO A 176 2.33 -17.92 11.87
CA PRO A 176 3.12 -18.55 12.92
C PRO A 176 3.37 -17.65 14.14
N GLN A 177 3.07 -16.36 14.04
CA GLN A 177 3.20 -15.42 15.15
C GLN A 177 2.15 -14.30 15.11
N ARG A 178 1.85 -13.68 16.26
CA ARG A 178 0.83 -12.63 16.41
C ARG A 178 1.40 -11.23 16.26
N THR A 179 2.69 -11.05 16.50
CA THR A 179 3.38 -9.75 16.38
C THR A 179 4.72 -9.89 15.67
N VAL A 180 5.17 -8.83 15.01
CA VAL A 180 6.50 -8.83 14.36
C VAL A 180 7.59 -8.98 15.43
N GLY A 181 8.49 -9.95 15.23
CA GLY A 181 9.64 -10.20 16.11
C GLY A 181 9.40 -11.22 17.21
N GLU A 182 8.17 -11.68 17.39
CA GLU A 182 7.85 -12.80 18.27
C GLU A 182 8.54 -14.09 17.81
N ASP A 183 9.01 -14.87 18.78
CA ASP A 183 9.69 -16.14 18.51
C ASP A 183 8.69 -17.20 18.07
N THR A 184 8.91 -17.74 16.87
CA THR A 184 8.06 -18.79 16.29
C THR A 184 8.27 -20.16 16.94
N ARG A 185 9.31 -20.36 17.76
CA ARG A 185 9.54 -21.64 18.48
C ARG A 185 8.42 -21.99 19.46
N ARG A 186 7.61 -21.02 19.88
CA ARG A 186 6.42 -21.27 20.72
C ARG A 186 5.45 -22.27 20.08
N LEU A 187 5.43 -22.35 18.75
CA LEU A 187 4.64 -23.34 18.03
C LEU A 187 5.03 -24.79 18.36
N GLU A 188 6.26 -25.05 18.83
CA GLU A 188 6.66 -26.40 19.29
C GLU A 188 5.71 -26.94 20.37
N VAL A 189 5.17 -26.06 21.19
CA VAL A 189 4.26 -26.40 22.29
C VAL A 189 2.82 -26.07 21.93
N GLU A 190 2.56 -24.90 21.36
CA GLU A 190 1.20 -24.39 21.11
C GLU A 190 0.54 -24.98 19.86
N ALA A 191 1.34 -25.36 18.85
CA ALA A 191 0.86 -25.88 17.58
C ALA A 191 1.89 -26.85 16.95
N PRO A 192 2.18 -27.99 17.60
CA PRO A 192 3.27 -28.89 17.23
C PRO A 192 3.16 -29.46 15.80
N LYS A 193 1.94 -29.65 15.27
CA LYS A 193 1.75 -30.09 13.88
C LYS A 193 2.16 -28.99 12.90
N ALA A 194 1.77 -27.75 13.16
CA ALA A 194 2.22 -26.59 12.39
C ALA A 194 3.74 -26.41 12.45
N TRP A 195 4.35 -26.57 13.63
CA TRP A 195 5.79 -26.51 13.77
C TRP A 195 6.49 -27.59 12.91
N ARG A 196 6.05 -28.85 13.02
CA ARG A 196 6.60 -29.96 12.22
C ARG A 196 6.45 -29.71 10.72
N TYR A 197 5.30 -29.20 10.29
CA TYR A 197 5.07 -28.82 8.89
C TYR A 197 6.05 -27.75 8.42
N LEU A 198 6.21 -26.65 9.17
CA LEU A 198 7.14 -25.58 8.79
C LEU A 198 8.61 -26.04 8.81
N MET A 199 8.97 -26.92 9.75
CA MET A 199 10.28 -27.55 9.82
C MET A 199 10.60 -28.41 8.60
N ALA A 200 9.62 -29.16 8.07
CA ALA A 200 9.80 -29.95 6.85
C ALA A 200 10.15 -29.08 5.62
N TYR A 201 9.74 -27.81 5.63
CA TYR A 201 9.99 -26.84 4.57
C TYR A 201 11.05 -25.80 4.90
N ALA A 202 11.80 -26.01 6.00
CA ALA A 202 12.59 -24.93 6.55
C ALA A 202 13.76 -24.50 5.64
N SER A 203 14.38 -25.42 4.91
CA SER A 203 15.42 -25.11 3.92
C SER A 203 14.93 -24.15 2.83
N LEU A 204 13.68 -24.28 2.39
CA LEU A 204 13.05 -23.37 1.44
C LEU A 204 12.75 -22.01 2.08
N LEU A 205 12.29 -22.00 3.33
CA LEU A 205 11.97 -20.78 4.06
C LEU A 205 13.22 -19.97 4.45
N ASP A 206 14.35 -20.64 4.65
CA ASP A 206 15.65 -20.02 4.94
C ASP A 206 16.22 -19.30 3.69
N GLN A 207 15.81 -19.70 2.49
CA GLN A 207 16.24 -19.08 1.22
C GLN A 207 15.45 -17.82 0.85
N ARG A 208 14.53 -17.36 1.70
CA ARG A 208 13.74 -16.14 1.43
C ARG A 208 14.65 -14.92 1.31
N LYS A 209 14.62 -14.28 0.13
CA LYS A 209 15.57 -13.22 -0.25
C LYS A 209 15.31 -11.86 0.41
N SER A 210 14.09 -11.61 0.88
CA SER A 210 13.72 -10.31 1.43
C SER A 210 14.47 -10.03 2.72
N SER A 211 15.04 -8.82 2.83
CA SER A 211 15.79 -8.38 4.01
C SER A 211 14.96 -8.35 5.30
N VAL A 212 13.62 -8.31 5.19
CA VAL A 212 12.72 -8.31 6.35
C VAL A 212 12.82 -9.58 7.21
N TYR A 213 13.36 -10.67 6.67
CA TYR A 213 13.56 -11.94 7.39
C TYR A 213 14.95 -12.11 7.99
N LYS A 214 15.89 -11.22 7.69
CA LYS A 214 17.24 -11.28 8.28
C LYS A 214 17.16 -11.06 9.79
N ASN A 215 17.86 -11.90 10.56
CA ASN A 215 17.89 -11.87 12.02
C ASN A 215 16.50 -11.92 12.67
N ARG A 216 15.58 -12.71 12.09
CA ARG A 216 14.24 -12.98 12.63
C ARG A 216 14.08 -14.46 12.94
N ALA A 217 13.05 -14.79 13.73
CA ALA A 217 12.68 -16.18 13.95
C ALA A 217 12.40 -16.87 12.60
N ARG A 218 12.82 -18.13 12.49
CA ARG A 218 12.97 -18.85 11.21
C ARG A 218 11.73 -18.81 10.32
N PHE A 219 10.55 -18.93 10.93
CA PHE A 219 9.27 -18.97 10.22
C PHE A 219 8.50 -17.65 10.23
N SER A 220 9.13 -16.55 10.63
CA SER A 220 8.47 -15.26 10.75
C SER A 220 7.77 -14.85 9.46
N VAL A 221 6.55 -14.32 9.61
CA VAL A 221 5.89 -13.45 8.62
C VAL A 221 6.05 -11.96 9.01
N PHE A 222 5.80 -11.04 8.08
CA PHE A 222 5.91 -9.59 8.32
C PHE A 222 4.58 -8.88 8.08
N GLY A 223 4.37 -7.69 8.64
CA GLY A 223 3.08 -6.99 8.55
C GLY A 223 1.96 -7.66 9.37
N VAL A 224 2.34 -8.39 10.42
CA VAL A 224 1.42 -9.05 11.35
C VAL A 224 1.37 -8.31 12.69
N GLY A 225 0.17 -8.15 13.24
CA GLY A 225 -0.06 -7.55 14.55
C GLY A 225 -1.51 -7.76 14.99
N PRO A 226 -1.92 -7.24 16.16
CA PRO A 226 -3.32 -7.33 16.61
C PRO A 226 -4.32 -6.84 15.55
N TYR A 227 -3.95 -5.81 14.79
CA TYR A 227 -4.74 -5.28 13.67
C TYR A 227 -5.06 -6.34 12.59
N SER A 228 -4.15 -7.30 12.35
CA SER A 228 -4.37 -8.37 11.36
C SER A 228 -5.54 -9.27 11.74
N PHE A 229 -5.83 -9.38 13.03
CA PHE A 229 -6.85 -10.28 13.58
C PHE A 229 -8.16 -9.55 13.95
N ALA A 230 -8.31 -8.27 13.58
CA ALA A 230 -9.57 -7.55 13.74
C ALA A 230 -10.72 -8.29 13.03
N PRO A 231 -11.91 -8.42 13.64
CA PRO A 231 -13.00 -9.25 13.12
C PRO A 231 -13.54 -8.72 11.79
N TRP A 232 -13.61 -7.40 11.63
CA TRP A 232 -14.03 -6.71 10.42
C TRP A 232 -12.88 -5.84 9.88
N LYS A 233 -12.86 -5.61 8.57
CA LYS A 233 -11.88 -4.72 7.94
C LYS A 233 -12.48 -3.99 6.76
N VAL A 234 -12.05 -2.77 6.48
CA VAL A 234 -12.17 -2.17 5.15
C VAL A 234 -10.84 -2.38 4.44
N ALA A 235 -10.86 -2.99 3.27
CA ALA A 235 -9.67 -3.37 2.53
C ALA A 235 -9.67 -2.79 1.11
N ILE A 236 -8.49 -2.70 0.51
CA ILE A 236 -8.29 -2.26 -0.87
C ILE A 236 -7.10 -3.00 -1.47
N SER A 237 -7.15 -3.26 -2.78
CA SER A 237 -6.00 -3.78 -3.49
C SER A 237 -4.92 -2.71 -3.67
N GLY A 238 -3.66 -3.07 -3.45
CA GLY A 238 -2.52 -2.23 -3.82
C GLY A 238 -2.05 -2.38 -5.27
N LEU A 239 -2.63 -3.32 -6.04
CA LEU A 239 -2.20 -3.67 -7.40
C LEU A 239 -3.14 -3.16 -8.50
N TYR A 240 -4.43 -3.04 -8.19
CA TYR A 240 -5.43 -2.57 -9.16
C TYR A 240 -5.45 -1.04 -9.17
N LYS A 241 -5.59 -0.46 -10.37
CA LYS A 241 -5.48 0.98 -10.61
C LYS A 241 -6.83 1.69 -10.41
N GLU A 242 -7.47 1.42 -9.27
CA GLU A 242 -8.78 1.96 -8.92
C GLU A 242 -8.93 2.04 -7.40
N LEU A 243 -9.64 3.07 -6.92
CA LEU A 243 -9.94 3.28 -5.50
C LEU A 243 -11.22 2.54 -5.06
N ASP A 244 -11.23 1.22 -5.22
CA ASP A 244 -12.38 0.37 -4.82
C ASP A 244 -12.14 -0.27 -3.44
N PHE A 245 -12.78 0.28 -2.42
CA PHE A 245 -12.72 -0.24 -1.06
C PHE A 245 -13.77 -1.35 -0.84
N VAL A 246 -13.42 -2.35 -0.04
CA VAL A 246 -14.23 -3.55 0.18
C VAL A 246 -14.39 -3.80 1.68
N CYS A 247 -15.63 -3.97 2.14
CA CYS A 247 -15.91 -4.50 3.48
C CYS A 247 -15.57 -5.98 3.54
N VAL A 248 -14.72 -6.37 4.48
CA VAL A 248 -14.28 -7.75 4.71
C VAL A 248 -14.88 -8.24 6.03
N PRO A 249 -15.96 -9.04 5.99
CA PRO A 249 -16.54 -9.67 7.18
C PRO A 249 -15.66 -10.84 7.68
N PRO A 250 -15.88 -11.32 8.92
CA PRO A 250 -15.32 -12.59 9.33
C PRO A 250 -15.84 -13.72 8.44
N PHE A 251 -15.00 -14.72 8.17
CA PHE A 251 -15.35 -15.88 7.35
C PHE A 251 -15.30 -17.14 8.22
N GLN A 252 -16.42 -17.86 8.29
CA GLN A 252 -16.57 -19.06 9.14
C GLN A 252 -16.18 -18.77 10.61
N GLY A 253 -16.66 -17.64 11.15
CA GLY A 253 -16.38 -17.22 12.52
C GLY A 253 -14.94 -16.75 12.78
N ARG A 254 -14.10 -16.62 11.72
CA ARG A 254 -12.68 -16.26 11.85
C ARG A 254 -12.35 -14.92 11.22
N PRO A 255 -11.44 -14.14 11.81
CA PRO A 255 -10.88 -12.96 11.16
C PRO A 255 -10.19 -13.34 9.84
N VAL A 256 -10.56 -12.65 8.77
CA VAL A 256 -9.89 -12.78 7.47
C VAL A 256 -8.59 -11.99 7.50
N VAL A 257 -7.47 -12.63 7.10
CA VAL A 257 -6.18 -11.96 6.89
C VAL A 257 -6.00 -11.65 5.40
N LEU A 258 -5.17 -10.65 5.11
CA LEU A 258 -4.83 -10.25 3.75
C LEU A 258 -3.34 -10.45 3.51
N ASP A 259 -2.92 -10.65 2.26
CA ASP A 259 -1.50 -10.68 1.90
C ASP A 259 -0.92 -9.27 1.66
N ASP A 260 0.40 -9.19 1.50
CA ASP A 260 1.15 -7.93 1.29
C ASP A 260 0.91 -7.25 -0.06
N THR A 261 -0.09 -7.72 -0.82
CA THR A 261 -0.61 -7.02 -2.00
C THR A 261 -1.80 -6.12 -1.68
N CYS A 262 -2.40 -6.29 -0.50
CA CYS A 262 -3.56 -5.53 -0.05
C CYS A 262 -3.21 -4.53 1.06
N TYR A 263 -4.04 -3.52 1.20
CA TYR A 263 -4.07 -2.64 2.37
C TYR A 263 -5.42 -2.72 3.06
N PHE A 264 -5.45 -2.50 4.36
CA PHE A 264 -6.70 -2.53 5.12
C PHE A 264 -6.66 -1.65 6.37
N PHE A 265 -7.83 -1.31 6.85
CA PHE A 265 -8.07 -0.66 8.12
C PHE A 265 -8.87 -1.61 9.04
N PRO A 266 -8.44 -1.85 10.28
CA PRO A 266 -9.11 -2.76 11.20
C PRO A 266 -10.36 -2.13 11.85
N CYS A 267 -11.44 -2.90 11.87
CA CYS A 267 -12.73 -2.56 12.48
C CYS A 267 -13.14 -3.65 13.49
N GLN A 268 -13.71 -3.24 14.63
CA GLN A 268 -14.18 -4.16 15.68
C GLN A 268 -15.63 -4.63 15.44
N SER A 269 -16.40 -3.90 14.64
CA SER A 269 -17.79 -4.24 14.35
C SER A 269 -18.15 -4.06 12.88
N ARG A 270 -19.29 -4.64 12.49
CA ARG A 270 -19.91 -4.42 11.17
C ARG A 270 -20.23 -2.94 10.94
N GLU A 271 -20.65 -2.25 11.99
CA GLU A 271 -21.01 -0.84 11.95
C GLU A 271 -19.79 0.05 11.65
N GLU A 272 -18.69 -0.12 12.39
CA GLU A 272 -17.43 0.58 12.11
C GLU A 272 -16.97 0.35 10.66
N CYS A 273 -17.08 -0.89 10.18
CA CYS A 273 -16.71 -1.25 8.82
C CYS A 273 -17.58 -0.54 7.78
N ARG A 274 -18.90 -0.48 8.00
CA ARG A 274 -19.84 0.21 7.12
C ARG A 274 -19.57 1.71 7.07
N VAL A 275 -19.41 2.35 8.23
CA VAL A 275 -19.15 3.81 8.33
C VAL A 275 -17.83 4.15 7.65
N LEU A 276 -16.76 3.40 7.93
CA LEU A 276 -15.48 3.65 7.30
C LEU A 276 -15.55 3.47 5.78
N HIS A 277 -16.18 2.40 5.30
CA HIS A 277 -16.34 2.17 3.86
C HIS A 277 -17.10 3.33 3.20
N GLU A 278 -18.20 3.79 3.79
CA GLU A 278 -18.98 4.93 3.30
C GLU A 278 -18.16 6.23 3.24
N LEU A 279 -17.33 6.49 4.26
CA LEU A 279 -16.40 7.62 4.23
C LEU A 279 -15.38 7.49 3.09
N MET A 280 -14.76 6.33 2.93
CA MET A 280 -13.71 6.10 1.92
C MET A 280 -14.25 6.09 0.49
N MET A 281 -15.51 5.72 0.29
CA MET A 281 -16.19 5.73 -1.01
C MET A 281 -16.83 7.09 -1.35
N SER A 282 -16.70 8.11 -0.51
CA SER A 282 -17.18 9.45 -0.81
C SER A 282 -16.29 10.16 -1.83
N ASP A 283 -16.88 10.99 -2.71
CA ASP A 283 -16.13 11.74 -3.73
C ASP A 283 -14.96 12.55 -3.13
N PRO A 284 -15.10 13.25 -1.99
CA PRO A 284 -13.98 13.98 -1.42
C PRO A 284 -12.81 13.08 -0.99
N ALA A 285 -13.08 11.87 -0.48
CA ALA A 285 -12.02 10.92 -0.15
C ALA A 285 -11.33 10.39 -1.41
N GLN A 286 -12.12 10.07 -2.43
CA GLN A 286 -11.65 9.54 -3.72
C GLN A 286 -10.77 10.56 -4.45
N GLU A 287 -11.23 11.81 -4.55
CA GLU A 287 -10.47 12.91 -5.13
C GLU A 287 -9.22 13.25 -4.30
N PHE A 288 -9.32 13.29 -2.96
CA PHE A 288 -8.16 13.53 -2.10
C PHE A 288 -7.07 12.48 -2.32
N LEU A 289 -7.43 11.20 -2.33
CA LEU A 289 -6.45 10.13 -2.52
C LEU A 289 -5.85 10.21 -3.93
N SER A 290 -6.66 10.48 -4.94
CA SER A 290 -6.21 10.65 -6.33
C SER A 290 -5.17 11.76 -6.48
N ALA A 291 -5.24 12.82 -5.67
CA ALA A 291 -4.22 13.88 -5.63
C ALA A 291 -2.80 13.38 -5.30
N PHE A 292 -2.67 12.19 -4.69
CA PHE A 292 -1.39 11.60 -4.29
C PHE A 292 -1.02 10.33 -5.09
N ILE A 293 -1.92 9.81 -5.92
CA ILE A 293 -1.74 8.51 -6.58
C ILE A 293 -1.20 8.69 -7.99
N PHE A 294 -0.01 8.14 -8.23
CA PHE A 294 0.55 8.00 -9.57
C PHE A 294 0.10 6.66 -10.18
N TRP A 295 -0.98 6.70 -10.96
CA TRP A 295 -1.65 5.50 -11.52
C TRP A 295 -0.80 4.65 -12.46
N ASP A 296 0.27 5.21 -13.04
CA ASP A 296 1.24 4.47 -13.84
C ASP A 296 2.14 3.55 -12.99
N ALA A 297 2.21 3.74 -11.67
CA ALA A 297 3.02 2.88 -10.81
C ALA A 297 2.46 1.45 -10.72
N LYS A 298 3.35 0.45 -10.62
CA LYS A 298 2.97 -0.97 -10.45
C LYS A 298 2.10 -1.23 -9.21
N ARG A 299 2.31 -0.44 -8.15
CA ARG A 299 1.54 -0.47 -6.89
C ARG A 299 1.25 0.97 -6.48
N PRO A 300 0.20 1.59 -7.05
CA PRO A 300 0.00 3.02 -6.94
C PRO A 300 -0.63 3.42 -5.59
N ILE A 301 -1.45 2.53 -5.03
CA ILE A 301 -2.10 2.68 -3.73
C ILE A 301 -1.18 2.10 -2.66
N THR A 302 -0.88 2.87 -1.61
CA THR A 302 -0.02 2.41 -0.50
C THR A 302 -0.61 2.83 0.83
N ALA A 303 -0.26 2.11 1.91
CA ALA A 303 -0.57 2.55 3.26
C ALA A 303 -0.08 3.97 3.56
N GLY A 304 1.02 4.42 2.95
CA GLY A 304 1.53 5.78 3.11
C GLY A 304 0.55 6.82 2.58
N VAL A 305 0.02 6.61 1.37
CA VAL A 305 -0.98 7.48 0.75
C VAL A 305 -2.31 7.42 1.50
N LEU A 306 -2.80 6.23 1.82
CA LEU A 306 -4.08 6.05 2.53
C LEU A 306 -4.06 6.71 3.92
N ASN A 307 -2.91 6.72 4.59
CA ASN A 307 -2.72 7.38 5.88
C ASN A 307 -2.50 8.90 5.77
N LEU A 308 -2.59 9.51 4.58
CA LEU A 308 -2.60 10.97 4.50
C LEU A 308 -3.96 11.56 4.84
N LEU A 309 -5.05 10.82 4.61
CA LEU A 309 -6.42 11.30 4.80
C LEU A 309 -6.79 11.25 6.28
N ASN A 310 -7.12 12.39 6.88
CA ASN A 310 -7.65 12.44 8.24
C ASN A 310 -9.16 12.13 8.24
N LEU A 311 -9.56 11.02 8.88
CA LEU A 311 -10.95 10.56 8.90
C LEU A 311 -11.90 11.50 9.64
N GLU A 312 -11.43 12.16 10.71
CA GLU A 312 -12.23 13.11 11.47
C GLU A 312 -12.53 14.36 10.62
N LYS A 313 -11.51 14.91 9.96
CA LYS A 313 -11.68 16.06 9.06
C LYS A 313 -12.62 15.74 7.90
N LEU A 314 -12.47 14.55 7.31
CA LEU A 314 -13.33 14.07 6.24
C LEU A 314 -14.80 13.99 6.70
N ALA A 315 -15.04 13.37 7.87
CA ALA A 315 -16.37 13.22 8.41
C ALA A 315 -17.03 14.56 8.73
N ARG A 316 -16.28 15.51 9.33
CA ARG A 316 -16.77 16.87 9.60
C ARG A 316 -17.21 17.58 8.33
N MET A 317 -16.38 17.53 7.30
CA MET A 317 -16.69 18.13 6.00
C MET A 317 -17.92 17.50 5.35
N LEU A 318 -18.14 16.20 5.54
CA LEU A 318 -19.32 15.49 5.04
C LEU A 318 -20.56 15.65 5.94
N GLY A 319 -20.45 16.29 7.11
CA GLY A 319 -21.53 16.33 8.11
C GLY A 319 -21.88 14.96 8.71
N LYS A 320 -20.91 14.02 8.73
CA LYS A 320 -21.08 12.62 9.17
C LYS A 320 -20.33 12.32 10.48
N GLU A 321 -20.15 13.33 11.33
CA GLU A 321 -19.54 13.14 12.64
C GLU A 321 -20.41 12.20 13.50
N SER A 322 -19.77 11.25 14.18
CA SER A 322 -20.41 10.30 15.08
C SER A 322 -19.39 9.67 16.02
N ASP A 323 -19.87 9.02 17.08
CA ASP A 323 -19.02 8.27 18.02
C ASP A 323 -18.20 7.20 17.29
N VAL A 324 -18.79 6.54 16.28
CA VAL A 324 -18.10 5.55 15.44
C VAL A 324 -16.93 6.18 14.70
N VAL A 325 -17.12 7.38 14.13
CA VAL A 325 -16.04 8.12 13.46
C VAL A 325 -14.94 8.51 14.44
N GLN A 326 -15.30 8.98 15.64
CA GLN A 326 -14.30 9.32 16.66
C GLN A 326 -13.44 8.11 17.02
N VAL A 327 -14.06 6.95 17.24
CA VAL A 327 -13.35 5.68 17.49
C VAL A 327 -12.39 5.33 16.34
N LEU A 328 -12.84 5.46 15.08
CA LEU A 328 -11.99 5.22 13.90
C LEU A 328 -10.84 6.22 13.81
N ALA A 329 -11.08 7.51 14.06
CA ALA A 329 -10.07 8.56 14.05
C ALA A 329 -9.01 8.36 15.15
N THR A 330 -9.43 8.03 16.38
CA THR A 330 -8.51 7.67 17.47
C THR A 330 -7.64 6.47 17.08
N ARG A 331 -8.24 5.44 16.47
CA ARG A 331 -7.51 4.26 15.99
C ARG A 331 -6.52 4.59 14.86
N GLN A 332 -6.80 5.63 14.08
CA GLN A 332 -5.88 6.11 13.05
C GLN A 332 -4.59 6.68 13.65
N ILE A 333 -4.61 7.19 14.88
CA ILE A 333 -3.44 7.77 15.57
C ILE A 333 -2.74 6.73 16.45
N ALA A 334 -3.50 5.82 17.04
CA ALA A 334 -3.01 4.86 18.01
C ALA A 334 -1.83 4.01 17.50
N GLN A 335 -0.76 3.96 18.29
CA GLN A 335 0.31 2.99 18.07
C GLN A 335 -0.15 1.62 18.55
N TYR A 336 -0.05 0.61 17.69
CA TYR A 336 -0.33 -0.77 18.07
C TYR A 336 0.85 -1.31 18.91
N GLY A 337 0.83 -1.02 20.22
CA GLY A 337 1.59 -1.74 21.23
C GLY A 337 0.73 -2.82 21.89
N ALA A 338 1.34 -3.86 22.45
CA ALA A 338 0.64 -4.99 23.07
C ALA A 338 -0.41 -4.58 24.14
N ARG A 339 -0.23 -3.42 24.80
CA ARG A 339 -1.18 -2.85 25.78
C ARG A 339 -2.40 -2.14 25.18
N ALA A 340 -2.33 -1.64 23.95
CA ALA A 340 -3.42 -0.85 23.36
C ALA A 340 -4.66 -1.69 23.00
N TYR A 341 -4.50 -3.01 22.82
CA TYR A 341 -5.60 -3.91 22.47
C TYR A 341 -6.42 -4.37 23.68
N GLN A 342 -5.86 -4.29 24.89
CA GLN A 342 -6.57 -4.63 26.13
C GLN A 342 -7.55 -3.52 26.57
N LEU A 343 -7.36 -2.28 26.13
CA LEU A 343 -8.22 -1.14 26.49
C LEU A 343 -9.42 -0.94 25.55
N SER A 344 -9.55 -1.73 24.48
CA SER A 344 -10.62 -1.61 23.49
C SER A 344 -11.56 -2.83 23.41
N LEU A 345 -11.47 -3.74 24.38
CA LEU A 345 -12.45 -4.81 24.58
C LEU A 345 -13.33 -4.39 25.76
N PRO A 346 -14.66 -4.36 25.61
CA PRO A 346 -15.51 -4.35 26.80
C PRO A 346 -15.24 -5.65 27.58
N LEU A 347 -15.14 -5.51 28.91
CA LEU A 347 -15.04 -6.63 29.86
C LEU A 347 -16.14 -7.66 29.64
#